data_AF-A0A8T2JWQ7-F1
#
_entry.id   AF-A0A8T2JWQ7-F1
#
_cell.length_a   1.000
_cell.length_b   1.000
_cell.length_c   1.000
_cell.angle_alpha   90.00
_cell.angle_beta   90.00
_cell.angle_gamma   90.00
#
_symmetry.space_group_name_H-M   'P 1'
#
loop_
_entity.id
_entity.type
_entity.pdbx_description
1 polymer ?
#
loop_
_entity_poly.entity_id
_entity_poly.type
_entity_poly.pdbx_seq_one_letter_code
_entity_poly.pdbx_strand_id
1 'polypeptide(L)'
;MYNRNVNGLFLLSSPEHVLPLLRHVQKHGDTTVYEWRVGKVPERVERNEKEVQESPKCSEDGEINWGDFEVQSTTSETNSGPEMTTGDIDWGVSLEPQAAQVDGISWDVGEEITETITVLEAGTEVPPGIARGSDALTVLENTETRNQFVDELMELELFLCQWLQSMDCDTDIVTVTQFQSAPSILQGQNREKVVAMVSAVRSLIARLTDRKMRHLFLILASPRYVDRVTDMLHQHLRQAELLEKKSEAWVERGRTARAERESLEPKVLLTQERSRELQRQIEGDLSRRYSNRPVKLMGTGL
;
A
#
# COMPACT_ATOMS: atom_id res chain seq x y z
N MET A 1 42.44 -10.41 -23.87
CA MET A 1 42.56 -11.88 -23.97
C MET A 1 42.10 -12.45 -22.65
N TYR A 2 40.85 -12.93 -22.61
CA TYR A 2 40.50 -14.37 -22.48
C TYR A 2 40.89 -14.91 -21.09
N ASN A 3 40.02 -15.49 -20.26
CA ASN A 3 38.62 -15.89 -20.42
C ASN A 3 38.07 -16.08 -19.00
N ARG A 4 36.90 -15.50 -18.69
CA ARG A 4 36.16 -15.81 -17.46
C ARG A 4 35.61 -17.23 -17.59
N ASN A 5 35.94 -18.08 -16.63
CA ASN A 5 35.39 -19.42 -16.49
C ASN A 5 33.90 -19.32 -16.16
N VAL A 6 33.05 -19.39 -17.19
CA VAL A 6 31.61 -19.58 -17.08
C VAL A 6 31.36 -21.07 -17.29
N ASN A 7 31.78 -21.87 -16.32
CA ASN A 7 31.49 -23.31 -16.27
C ASN A 7 30.77 -23.57 -14.95
N GLY A 8 29.46 -23.34 -14.96
CA GLY A 8 28.64 -23.50 -13.78
C GLY A 8 27.20 -23.21 -14.11
N LEU A 9 26.56 -24.07 -14.91
CA LEU A 9 25.15 -24.41 -14.81
C LEU A 9 24.91 -25.56 -15.81
N PHE A 10 24.19 -26.59 -15.36
CA PHE A 10 23.75 -27.76 -16.15
C PHE A 10 24.75 -28.88 -16.43
N LEU A 11 25.27 -29.54 -15.40
CA LEU A 11 25.55 -30.97 -15.51
C LEU A 11 25.14 -31.71 -14.23
N LEU A 12 24.19 -32.65 -14.41
CA LEU A 12 23.88 -33.81 -13.56
C LEU A 12 23.11 -33.54 -12.26
N SER A 13 21.79 -33.43 -12.39
CA SER A 13 20.88 -33.94 -11.37
C SER A 13 19.84 -34.83 -12.07
N SER A 14 19.44 -35.94 -11.45
CA SER A 14 18.46 -36.87 -12.03
C SER A 14 17.17 -36.12 -12.44
N PRO A 15 16.36 -36.63 -13.39
CA PRO A 15 15.12 -35.98 -13.80
C PRO A 15 14.08 -35.84 -12.66
N GLU A 16 14.38 -36.36 -11.46
CA GLU A 16 13.59 -36.23 -10.25
C GLU A 16 13.86 -34.91 -9.50
N HIS A 17 14.96 -34.20 -9.81
CA HIS A 17 15.38 -33.01 -9.07
C HIS A 17 15.02 -31.66 -9.72
N VAL A 18 14.46 -31.66 -10.92
CA VAL A 18 14.07 -30.40 -11.60
C VAL A 18 12.67 -30.00 -11.13
N LEU A 19 12.55 -28.80 -10.54
CA LEU A 19 11.31 -28.22 -10.01
C LEU A 19 10.52 -29.21 -9.11
N PRO A 20 11.15 -29.69 -8.01
CA PRO A 20 10.65 -30.82 -7.27
C PRO A 20 9.32 -30.49 -6.56
N LEU A 21 9.13 -29.26 -6.08
CA LEU A 21 7.90 -28.85 -5.41
C LEU A 21 6.75 -28.65 -6.39
N LEU A 22 7.00 -28.03 -7.55
CA LEU A 22 6.01 -27.91 -8.62
C LEU A 22 5.51 -29.27 -9.09
N ARG A 23 6.42 -30.23 -9.24
CA ARG A 23 6.07 -31.59 -9.66
C ARG A 23 5.27 -32.33 -8.60
N HIS A 24 5.57 -32.10 -7.32
CA HIS A 24 4.79 -32.63 -6.22
C HIS A 24 3.37 -32.06 -6.20
N VAL A 25 3.24 -30.74 -6.27
CA VAL A 25 1.93 -30.06 -6.32
C VAL A 25 1.14 -30.45 -7.56
N GLN A 26 1.79 -30.69 -8.71
CA GLN A 26 1.13 -31.19 -9.92
C GLN A 26 0.52 -32.59 -9.72
N LYS A 27 1.17 -33.46 -8.95
CA LYS A 27 0.72 -34.85 -8.74
C LYS A 27 -0.25 -35.00 -7.57
N HIS A 28 0.01 -34.30 -6.47
CA HIS A 28 -0.66 -34.50 -5.18
C HIS A 28 -1.51 -33.29 -4.74
N GLY A 29 -1.36 -32.13 -5.39
CA GLY A 29 -2.05 -30.90 -5.00
C GLY A 29 -1.39 -30.18 -3.82
N ASP A 30 -2.15 -29.28 -3.18
CA ASP A 30 -1.71 -28.56 -1.97
C ASP A 30 -1.79 -29.49 -0.75
N THR A 31 -0.68 -30.19 -0.50
CA THR A 31 -0.53 -31.17 0.58
C THR A 31 0.15 -30.54 1.80
N THR A 32 0.23 -31.28 2.90
CA THR A 32 0.96 -30.83 4.09
C THR A 32 2.46 -30.78 3.82
N VAL A 33 3.17 -29.88 4.51
CA VAL A 33 4.65 -29.84 4.45
C VAL A 33 5.24 -31.16 4.97
N TYR A 34 4.58 -31.84 5.91
CA TYR A 34 4.95 -33.19 6.33
C TYR A 34 4.96 -34.18 5.15
N GLU A 35 3.88 -34.24 4.38
CA GLU A 35 3.76 -35.14 3.24
C GLU A 35 4.79 -34.83 2.15
N TRP A 36 5.07 -33.54 1.92
CA TRP A 36 6.13 -33.11 1.03
C TRP A 36 7.53 -33.58 1.48
N ARG A 37 7.87 -33.43 2.76
CA ARG A 37 9.19 -33.81 3.30
C ARG A 37 9.37 -35.32 3.42
N VAL A 38 8.33 -36.03 3.83
CA VAL A 38 8.39 -37.47 4.18
C VAL A 38 7.93 -38.37 3.03
N GLY A 39 7.20 -37.82 2.05
CA GLY A 39 6.62 -38.57 0.93
C GLY A 39 5.47 -39.49 1.33
N LYS A 40 4.92 -39.34 2.54
CA LYS A 40 3.80 -40.12 3.07
C LYS A 40 2.76 -39.18 3.70
N VAL A 41 1.49 -39.48 3.45
CA VAL A 41 0.36 -38.77 4.06
C VAL A 41 0.43 -38.93 5.59
N PRO A 42 0.30 -37.85 6.38
CA PRO A 42 0.28 -37.95 7.83
C PRO A 42 -0.99 -38.70 8.31
N GLU A 43 -0.85 -39.51 9.36
CA GLU A 43 -1.97 -40.18 10.02
C GLU A 43 -2.80 -39.19 10.86
N ARG A 44 -2.16 -38.14 11.39
CA ARG A 44 -2.83 -37.08 12.15
C ARG A 44 -2.17 -35.72 11.88
N VAL A 45 -3.00 -34.69 11.68
CA VAL A 45 -2.55 -33.30 11.53
C VAL A 45 -2.99 -32.51 12.76
N GLU A 46 -2.03 -32.00 13.52
CA GLU A 46 -2.27 -31.13 14.66
C GLU A 46 -1.89 -29.70 14.28
N ARG A 47 -2.89 -28.94 13.80
CA ARG A 47 -2.77 -27.50 13.62
C ARG A 47 -2.96 -26.85 14.98
N ASN A 48 -1.96 -26.09 15.44
CA ASN A 48 -2.14 -25.28 16.64
C ASN A 48 -3.30 -24.33 16.39
N GLU A 49 -4.41 -24.51 17.10
CA GLU A 49 -5.49 -23.53 17.13
C GLU A 49 -4.86 -22.24 17.65
N LYS A 50 -4.95 -21.19 16.82
CA LYS A 50 -4.41 -19.86 17.13
C LYS A 50 -4.85 -19.51 18.54
N GLU A 51 -3.91 -19.36 19.47
CA GLU A 51 -4.20 -18.87 20.81
C GLU A 51 -4.97 -17.57 20.64
N VAL A 52 -6.28 -17.62 20.93
CA VAL A 52 -7.10 -16.43 21.12
C VAL A 52 -6.54 -15.81 22.39
N GLN A 53 -5.53 -14.96 22.24
CA GLN A 53 -5.17 -14.05 23.30
C GLN A 53 -6.40 -13.18 23.49
N GLU A 54 -7.13 -13.42 24.59
CA GLU A 54 -8.18 -12.52 25.05
C GLU A 54 -7.56 -11.12 25.07
N SER A 55 -8.07 -10.24 24.20
CA SER A 55 -7.70 -8.84 24.24
C SER A 55 -7.97 -8.33 25.66
N PRO A 56 -7.04 -7.57 26.28
CA PRO A 56 -7.37 -6.91 27.53
C PRO A 56 -8.58 -6.04 27.25
N LYS A 57 -9.67 -6.26 27.99
CA LYS A 57 -10.89 -5.44 27.92
C LYS A 57 -10.44 -3.99 27.99
N CYS A 58 -10.66 -3.26 26.90
CA CYS A 58 -10.51 -1.83 26.88
C CYS A 58 -11.43 -1.32 27.99
N SER A 59 -10.86 -0.76 29.07
CA SER A 59 -11.63 -0.18 30.15
C SER A 59 -12.52 0.89 29.54
N GLU A 60 -13.82 0.60 29.43
CA GLU A 60 -14.86 1.61 29.31
C GLU A 60 -14.83 2.40 30.62
N ASP A 61 -13.97 3.41 30.71
CA ASP A 61 -14.06 4.56 31.62
C ASP A 61 -12.80 5.41 31.47
N GLY A 62 -12.83 6.23 30.43
CA GLY A 62 -11.83 7.22 30.12
C GLY A 62 -12.39 8.09 29.01
N GLU A 63 -13.43 8.86 29.32
CA GLU A 63 -13.88 9.96 28.48
C GLU A 63 -12.67 10.86 28.20
N ILE A 64 -12.04 10.65 27.03
CA ILE A 64 -11.04 11.58 26.53
C ILE A 64 -11.82 12.83 26.11
N ASN A 65 -11.85 13.80 27.02
CA ASN A 65 -12.39 15.13 26.81
C ASN A 65 -11.52 15.87 25.78
N TRP A 66 -11.96 15.85 24.52
CA TRP A 66 -11.34 16.58 23.42
C TRP A 66 -11.76 18.06 23.41
N GLY A 67 -11.53 18.75 24.53
CA GLY A 67 -11.48 20.20 24.63
C GLY A 67 -12.73 20.93 24.15
N ASP A 68 -13.54 21.38 25.10
CA ASP A 68 -14.40 22.55 24.92
C ASP A 68 -13.53 23.74 24.48
N PHE A 69 -13.55 24.06 23.18
CA PHE A 69 -12.88 25.25 22.66
C PHE A 69 -13.80 26.43 22.94
N GLU A 70 -13.75 26.89 24.20
CA GLU A 70 -14.38 28.13 24.63
C GLU A 70 -13.74 29.28 23.83
N VAL A 71 -14.47 29.77 22.82
CA VAL A 71 -14.11 30.99 22.10
C VAL A 71 -14.30 32.15 23.07
N GLN A 72 -13.27 32.43 23.88
CA GLN A 72 -13.19 33.66 24.65
C GLN A 72 -12.94 34.82 23.69
N SER A 73 -14.03 35.42 23.25
CA SER A 73 -14.08 36.75 22.69
C SER A 73 -13.64 37.76 23.76
N THR A 74 -12.33 38.04 23.83
CA THR A 74 -11.82 39.22 24.53
C THR A 74 -11.69 40.37 23.54
N THR A 75 -12.69 41.23 23.56
CA THR A 75 -12.63 42.60 23.03
C THR A 75 -11.54 43.38 23.76
N SER A 76 -10.46 43.75 23.07
CA SER A 76 -9.78 45.04 23.25
C SER A 76 -8.78 45.25 22.12
N GLU A 77 -8.97 46.33 21.39
CA GLU A 77 -8.10 46.84 20.34
C GLU A 77 -6.69 47.12 20.86
N THR A 78 -5.66 46.60 20.19
CA THR A 78 -4.45 47.38 19.85
C THR A 78 -3.60 46.63 18.83
N ASN A 79 -3.62 47.18 17.62
CA ASN A 79 -2.55 47.24 16.63
C ASN A 79 -1.27 46.42 16.89
N SER A 80 -1.13 45.29 16.21
CA SER A 80 0.13 44.78 15.64
C SER A 80 -0.18 43.49 14.88
N GLY A 81 -0.01 43.50 13.57
CA GLY A 81 -0.07 42.27 12.77
C GLY A 81 0.99 41.27 13.26
N PRO A 82 0.66 39.98 13.13
CA PRO A 82 1.57 39.14 12.37
C PRO A 82 0.81 38.43 11.26
N GLU A 83 1.45 38.49 10.10
CA GLU A 83 1.28 37.64 8.94
C GLU A 83 1.08 36.18 9.36
N MET A 84 -0.19 35.74 9.37
CA MET A 84 -0.53 34.33 9.54
C MET A 84 -0.25 33.66 8.20
N THR A 85 1.01 33.24 8.05
CA THR A 85 1.39 32.26 7.05
C THR A 85 0.42 31.09 7.12
N THR A 86 -0.13 30.71 5.97
CA THR A 86 -0.84 29.45 5.76
C THR A 86 0.16 28.31 6.01
N GLY A 87 0.42 28.02 7.28
CA GLY A 87 1.19 26.87 7.71
C GLY A 87 0.30 25.64 7.55
N ASP A 88 0.69 24.79 6.62
CA ASP A 88 0.17 23.44 6.42
C ASP A 88 -0.19 22.77 7.74
N ILE A 89 -1.48 22.51 7.95
CA ILE A 89 -1.89 21.53 8.94
C ILE A 89 -1.66 20.17 8.28
N ASP A 90 -0.47 19.63 8.50
CA ASP A 90 -0.04 18.30 8.08
C ASP A 90 -0.83 17.23 8.84
N TRP A 91 -1.95 16.80 8.25
CA TRP A 91 -2.68 15.62 8.66
C TRP A 91 -1.99 14.38 8.10
N GLY A 92 -0.82 14.08 8.67
CA GLY A 92 0.13 13.05 8.25
C GLY A 92 -0.50 11.79 7.64
N VAL A 93 -0.67 11.83 6.33
CA VAL A 93 -0.86 10.67 5.45
C VAL A 93 -0.12 11.00 4.15
N SER A 94 1.20 10.77 4.17
CA SER A 94 1.98 10.60 2.96
C SER A 94 2.27 9.12 2.79
N LEU A 95 1.55 8.50 1.85
CA LEU A 95 1.86 7.16 1.33
C LEU A 95 2.63 7.29 0.02
N GLU A 96 3.76 8.01 0.02
CA GLU A 96 4.77 7.92 -1.04
C GLU A 96 6.18 8.02 -0.44
N PRO A 97 7.14 7.18 -0.88
CA PRO A 97 8.48 7.17 -0.33
C PRO A 97 9.28 8.31 -0.96
N GLN A 98 9.29 9.48 -0.31
CA GLN A 98 10.22 10.55 -0.68
C GLN A 98 11.55 10.33 0.04
N ALA A 99 12.57 10.03 -0.76
CA ALA A 99 13.95 9.87 -0.32
C ALA A 99 14.52 11.21 0.17
N ALA A 100 14.55 11.43 1.49
CA ALA A 100 15.52 12.29 2.16
C ALA A 100 15.52 12.04 3.68
N GLN A 101 16.52 11.25 4.12
CA GLN A 101 17.17 11.23 5.43
C GLN A 101 16.34 11.65 6.67
N VAL A 102 15.65 10.67 7.26
CA VAL A 102 15.47 10.59 8.71
C VAL A 102 15.72 9.14 9.13
N ASP A 103 16.42 9.02 10.25
CA ASP A 103 17.11 7.86 10.78
C ASP A 103 16.20 6.62 10.99
N GLY A 104 16.64 5.51 10.39
CA GLY A 104 16.37 4.12 10.78
C GLY A 104 14.92 3.66 10.95
N ILE A 105 14.32 3.10 9.89
CA ILE A 105 13.99 1.66 9.80
C ILE A 105 13.80 1.34 8.30
N SER A 106 14.82 0.73 7.71
CA SER A 106 14.75 0.04 6.42
C SER A 106 14.28 -1.39 6.67
N TRP A 107 13.24 -1.85 5.98
CA TRP A 107 12.90 -3.28 5.88
C TRP A 107 13.47 -3.92 4.61
N ASP A 108 14.54 -3.34 4.07
CA ASP A 108 15.39 -3.93 3.04
C ASP A 108 16.85 -3.79 3.49
N VAL A 109 17.32 -4.74 4.31
CA VAL A 109 18.74 -5.04 4.53
C VAL A 109 18.84 -6.55 4.71
N GLY A 110 19.26 -7.22 3.64
CA GLY A 110 20.15 -8.36 3.79
C GLY A 110 21.49 -7.85 4.29
N GLU A 111 21.76 -8.04 5.57
CA GLU A 111 23.11 -8.09 6.14
C GLU A 111 23.02 -8.81 7.48
N GLU A 112 23.61 -10.01 7.48
CA GLU A 112 24.29 -10.68 8.60
C GLU A 112 23.91 -10.22 10.02
N ILE A 113 22.81 -10.78 10.52
CA ILE A 113 22.65 -10.97 11.97
C ILE A 113 23.65 -12.05 12.38
N THR A 114 24.86 -11.63 12.76
CA THR A 114 25.81 -12.42 13.55
C THR A 114 25.37 -12.48 15.01
N GLU A 115 24.10 -12.81 15.24
CA GLU A 115 23.68 -13.42 16.48
C GLU A 115 23.42 -14.88 16.15
N THR A 116 24.33 -15.71 16.65
CA THR A 116 24.19 -17.15 16.69
C THR A 116 22.95 -17.49 17.51
N ILE A 117 21.77 -17.38 16.88
CA ILE A 117 20.60 -18.13 17.29
C ILE A 117 21.00 -19.58 17.02
N THR A 118 21.59 -20.18 18.04
CA THR A 118 21.62 -21.61 18.19
C THR A 118 20.15 -22.03 18.22
N VAL A 119 19.63 -22.36 17.04
CA VAL A 119 18.50 -23.26 16.93
C VAL A 119 18.99 -24.51 17.64
N LEU A 120 18.67 -24.58 18.93
CA LEU A 120 18.64 -25.84 19.64
C LEU A 120 17.69 -26.68 18.81
N GLU A 121 18.30 -27.52 17.98
CA GLU A 121 17.70 -28.69 17.38
C GLU A 121 17.23 -29.53 18.56
N ALA A 122 16.09 -29.13 19.13
CA ALA A 122 15.32 -29.94 20.02
C ALA A 122 14.80 -31.04 19.10
N GLY A 123 15.63 -32.07 18.95
CA GLY A 123 15.26 -33.41 18.52
C GLY A 123 14.20 -33.93 19.47
N THR A 124 13.01 -33.35 19.37
CA THR A 124 11.80 -33.97 19.84
C THR A 124 11.54 -35.00 18.78
N GLU A 125 11.77 -36.27 19.09
CA GLU A 125 11.36 -37.39 18.26
C GLU A 125 9.87 -37.22 17.98
N VAL A 126 9.54 -36.57 16.87
CA VAL A 126 8.16 -36.44 16.41
C VAL A 126 7.74 -37.87 16.07
N PRO A 127 6.69 -38.40 16.70
CA PRO A 127 6.20 -39.73 16.37
C PRO A 127 5.99 -39.80 14.85
N PRO A 128 6.51 -40.82 14.16
CA PRO A 128 6.28 -40.96 12.74
C PRO A 128 4.77 -40.98 12.48
N GLY A 129 4.29 -40.12 11.56
CA GLY A 129 2.89 -40.03 11.17
C GLY A 129 2.11 -38.83 11.71
N ILE A 130 2.68 -37.97 12.57
CA ILE A 130 1.97 -36.78 13.08
C ILE A 130 2.60 -35.50 12.54
N ALA A 131 1.83 -34.71 11.78
CA ALA A 131 2.24 -33.39 11.32
C ALA A 131 1.95 -32.34 12.41
N ARG A 132 2.98 -31.67 12.93
CA ARG A 132 2.90 -30.64 13.99
C ARG A 132 3.58 -29.34 13.57
N GLY A 133 3.13 -28.21 14.11
CA GLY A 133 3.78 -26.92 13.91
C GLY A 133 3.86 -26.51 12.43
N SER A 134 5.07 -26.26 11.92
CA SER A 134 5.32 -25.89 10.52
C SER A 134 4.94 -27.00 9.52
N ASP A 135 4.97 -28.25 9.96
CA ASP A 135 4.72 -29.43 9.11
C ASP A 135 3.22 -29.71 8.94
N ALA A 136 2.38 -29.15 9.84
CA ALA A 136 0.92 -29.21 9.78
C ALA A 136 0.31 -28.19 8.79
N LEU A 137 1.09 -27.20 8.37
CA LEU A 137 0.70 -26.23 7.35
C LEU A 137 0.75 -26.88 5.97
N THR A 138 -0.06 -26.36 5.04
CA THR A 138 0.08 -26.79 3.63
C THR A 138 1.33 -26.18 2.99
N VAL A 139 1.73 -26.76 1.85
CA VAL A 139 2.86 -26.30 1.04
C VAL A 139 2.74 -24.82 0.67
N LEU A 140 1.53 -24.34 0.39
CA LEU A 140 1.31 -22.92 0.04
C LEU A 140 1.10 -22.01 1.27
N GLU A 141 0.74 -22.56 2.42
CA GLU A 141 0.59 -21.81 3.68
C GLU A 141 1.95 -21.51 4.34
N ASN A 142 2.85 -22.50 4.34
CA ASN A 142 4.17 -22.33 4.90
C ASN A 142 5.01 -21.38 4.02
N THR A 143 5.60 -20.36 4.65
CA THR A 143 6.34 -19.30 3.95
C THR A 143 7.55 -19.81 3.19
N GLU A 144 8.28 -20.80 3.72
CA GLU A 144 9.48 -21.35 3.08
C GLU A 144 9.12 -22.09 1.80
N THR A 145 8.17 -23.04 1.89
CA THR A 145 7.74 -23.84 0.73
C THR A 145 6.96 -23.01 -0.27
N ARG A 146 6.21 -22.00 0.17
CA ARG A 146 5.57 -21.04 -0.75
C ARG A 146 6.60 -20.24 -1.54
N ASN A 147 7.66 -19.74 -0.90
CA ASN A 147 8.71 -19.01 -1.59
C ASN A 147 9.43 -19.93 -2.60
N GLN A 148 9.77 -21.15 -2.19
CA GLN A 148 10.32 -22.17 -3.09
C GLN A 148 9.39 -22.43 -4.29
N PHE A 149 8.07 -22.52 -4.07
CA PHE A 149 7.11 -22.73 -5.14
C PHE A 149 7.08 -21.56 -6.14
N VAL A 150 7.18 -20.33 -5.64
CA VAL A 150 7.26 -19.13 -6.50
C VAL A 150 8.58 -19.09 -7.25
N ASP A 151 9.70 -19.40 -6.59
CA ASP A 151 11.03 -19.43 -7.21
C ASP A 151 11.09 -20.48 -8.33
N GLU A 152 10.54 -21.68 -8.10
CA GLU A 152 10.42 -22.73 -9.11
C GLU A 152 9.51 -22.30 -10.28
N LEU A 153 8.44 -21.53 -10.04
CA LEU A 153 7.63 -20.96 -11.13
C LEU A 153 8.40 -19.91 -11.93
N MET A 154 9.21 -19.09 -11.27
CA MET A 154 10.07 -18.10 -11.94
C MET A 154 11.17 -18.79 -12.75
N GLU A 155 11.75 -19.88 -12.24
CA GLU A 155 12.70 -20.70 -13.00
C GLU A 155 12.04 -21.30 -14.26
N LEU A 156 10.81 -21.81 -14.14
CA LEU A 156 10.04 -22.30 -15.28
C LEU A 156 9.74 -21.17 -16.28
N GLU A 157 9.38 -19.98 -15.81
CA GLU A 157 9.18 -18.81 -16.66
C GLU A 157 10.44 -18.48 -17.45
N LEU A 158 11.60 -18.42 -16.78
CA LEU A 158 12.88 -18.11 -17.41
C LEU A 158 13.26 -19.15 -18.46
N PHE A 159 13.08 -20.44 -18.15
CA PHE A 159 13.29 -21.52 -19.12
C PHE A 159 12.41 -21.35 -20.36
N LEU A 160 11.10 -21.11 -20.18
CA LEU A 160 10.17 -20.93 -21.30
C LEU A 160 10.50 -19.67 -22.11
N CYS A 161 10.95 -18.59 -21.46
CA CYS A 161 11.38 -17.37 -22.15
C CYS A 161 12.65 -17.60 -22.97
N GLN A 162 13.65 -18.29 -22.41
CA GLN A 162 14.87 -18.66 -23.12
C GLN A 162 14.56 -19.58 -24.30
N TRP A 163 13.65 -20.54 -24.12
CA TRP A 163 13.22 -21.41 -25.20
C TRP A 163 12.48 -20.65 -26.30
N LEU A 164 11.60 -19.72 -25.95
CA LEU A 164 10.94 -18.85 -26.92
C LEU A 164 11.95 -18.02 -27.74
N GLN A 165 12.97 -17.47 -27.08
CA GLN A 165 14.05 -16.73 -27.76
C GLN A 165 14.86 -17.65 -28.70
N SER A 166 15.13 -18.89 -28.28
CA SER A 166 15.84 -19.85 -29.13
C SER A 166 15.07 -20.19 -30.41
N MET A 167 13.73 -20.18 -30.37
CA MET A 167 12.90 -20.37 -31.57
C MET A 167 12.93 -19.16 -32.52
N ASP A 168 13.20 -17.96 -32.01
CA ASP A 168 13.34 -16.73 -32.80
C ASP A 168 14.77 -16.57 -33.36
N CYS A 169 15.75 -17.35 -32.85
CA CYS A 169 17.16 -17.31 -33.23
C CYS A 169 17.62 -18.60 -33.92
N ASP A 170 17.35 -18.73 -35.23
CA ASP A 170 17.81 -19.86 -36.08
C ASP A 170 19.35 -20.01 -36.23
N THR A 171 20.15 -19.15 -35.58
CA THR A 171 21.60 -19.03 -35.84
C THR A 171 22.51 -19.65 -34.78
N ASP A 172 21.99 -20.03 -33.62
CA ASP A 172 22.83 -20.50 -32.52
C ASP A 172 22.98 -22.03 -32.55
N ILE A 173 24.02 -22.52 -33.24
CA ILE A 173 24.28 -23.94 -33.55
C ILE A 173 24.15 -24.86 -32.31
N VAL A 174 24.51 -24.33 -31.13
CA VAL A 174 24.44 -25.04 -29.83
C VAL A 174 22.99 -25.28 -29.38
N THR A 175 22.09 -24.32 -29.60
CA THR A 175 20.66 -24.47 -29.25
C THR A 175 19.99 -25.50 -30.16
N VAL A 176 20.31 -25.48 -31.45
CA VAL A 176 19.82 -26.46 -32.42
C VAL A 176 20.24 -27.89 -32.05
N THR A 177 21.47 -28.09 -31.55
CA THR A 177 21.95 -29.42 -31.13
C THR A 177 21.33 -29.91 -29.82
N GLN A 178 21.04 -29.01 -28.87
CA GLN A 178 20.36 -29.37 -27.62
C GLN A 178 18.89 -29.75 -27.86
N PHE A 179 18.18 -29.08 -28.76
CA PHE A 179 16.78 -29.42 -29.07
C PHE A 179 16.62 -30.61 -30.02
N GLN A 180 17.62 -30.94 -30.84
CA GLN A 180 17.63 -32.18 -31.62
C GLN A 180 17.75 -33.44 -30.75
N SER A 181 18.40 -33.34 -29.58
CA SER A 181 18.45 -34.42 -28.59
C SER A 181 17.32 -34.36 -27.55
N ALA A 182 16.45 -33.35 -27.63
CA ALA A 182 15.32 -33.20 -26.72
C ALA A 182 14.19 -34.23 -27.01
N PRO A 183 13.40 -34.61 -26.00
CA PRO A 183 12.24 -35.48 -26.17
C PRO A 183 11.25 -34.96 -27.22
N SER A 184 10.56 -35.87 -27.90
CA SER A 184 9.55 -35.55 -28.93
C SER A 184 8.44 -34.59 -28.44
N ILE A 185 8.16 -34.60 -27.14
CA ILE A 185 7.21 -33.70 -26.47
C ILE A 185 7.64 -32.23 -26.60
N LEU A 186 8.94 -31.95 -26.64
CA LEU A 186 9.48 -30.59 -26.83
C LEU A 186 9.63 -30.25 -28.32
N GLN A 187 9.99 -31.23 -29.16
CA GLN A 187 10.14 -31.03 -30.61
C GLN A 187 8.81 -30.74 -31.33
N GLY A 188 7.69 -31.26 -30.81
CA GLY A 188 6.36 -31.05 -31.38
C GLY A 188 5.65 -29.76 -30.96
N GLN A 189 6.32 -28.87 -30.25
CA GLN A 189 5.71 -27.64 -29.73
C GLN A 189 5.89 -26.49 -30.71
N ASN A 190 4.85 -25.65 -30.82
CA ASN A 190 4.87 -24.45 -31.65
C ASN A 190 5.06 -23.22 -30.77
N ARG A 191 5.67 -22.17 -31.32
CA ARG A 191 5.89 -20.86 -30.68
C ARG A 191 4.65 -20.33 -29.96
N GLU A 192 3.48 -20.40 -30.61
CA GLU A 192 2.21 -19.96 -30.04
C GLU A 192 1.86 -20.68 -28.72
N LYS A 193 2.14 -21.98 -28.64
CA LYS A 193 1.91 -22.77 -27.42
C LYS A 193 2.88 -22.35 -26.32
N VAL A 194 4.15 -22.10 -26.66
CA VAL A 194 5.15 -21.64 -25.68
C VAL A 194 4.76 -20.26 -25.12
N VAL A 195 4.30 -19.35 -25.98
CA VAL A 195 3.78 -18.04 -25.54
C VAL A 195 2.59 -18.20 -24.60
N ALA A 196 1.67 -19.12 -24.89
CA ALA A 196 0.55 -19.43 -24.00
C ALA A 196 1.00 -20.03 -22.66
N MET A 197 2.06 -20.86 -22.64
CA MET A 197 2.63 -21.39 -21.40
C MET A 197 3.28 -20.28 -20.56
N VAL A 198 4.07 -19.38 -21.19
CA VAL A 198 4.65 -18.22 -20.51
C VAL A 198 3.57 -17.32 -19.90
N SER A 199 2.50 -17.03 -20.65
CA SER A 199 1.41 -16.19 -20.13
C SER A 199 0.66 -16.85 -18.97
N ALA A 200 0.46 -18.17 -19.02
CA ALA A 200 -0.15 -18.92 -17.93
C ALA A 200 0.73 -18.90 -16.66
N VAL A 201 2.03 -19.13 -16.78
CA VAL A 201 2.98 -19.09 -15.65
C VAL A 201 3.05 -17.69 -15.05
N ARG A 202 3.18 -16.64 -15.88
CA ARG A 202 3.15 -15.24 -15.41
C ARG A 202 1.86 -14.89 -14.68
N SER A 203 0.71 -15.34 -15.21
CA SER A 203 -0.57 -15.15 -14.54
C SER A 203 -0.61 -15.82 -13.17
N LEU A 204 -0.04 -17.03 -13.05
CA LEU A 204 0.05 -17.74 -11.78
C LEU A 204 0.94 -17.01 -10.76
N ILE A 205 2.14 -16.59 -11.18
CA ILE A 205 3.06 -15.80 -10.34
C ILE A 205 2.38 -14.50 -9.88
N ALA A 206 1.73 -13.77 -10.79
CA ALA A 206 1.03 -12.53 -10.47
C ALA A 206 -0.09 -12.74 -9.43
N ARG A 207 -0.87 -13.82 -9.55
CA ARG A 207 -1.92 -14.13 -8.56
C ARG A 207 -1.36 -14.51 -7.20
N LEU A 208 -0.28 -15.30 -7.16
CA LEU A 208 0.34 -15.73 -5.90
C LEU A 208 1.09 -14.60 -5.20
N THR A 209 1.59 -13.62 -5.95
CA THR A 209 2.36 -12.48 -5.44
C THR A 209 1.55 -11.19 -5.34
N ASP A 210 0.25 -11.22 -5.63
CA ASP A 210 -0.63 -10.05 -5.51
C ASP A 210 -0.67 -9.52 -4.07
N ARG A 211 -0.87 -8.21 -3.91
CA ARG A 211 -0.97 -7.55 -2.60
C ARG A 211 -2.05 -8.19 -1.73
N LYS A 212 -3.22 -8.48 -2.32
CA LYS A 212 -4.32 -9.13 -1.61
C LYS A 212 -3.93 -10.51 -1.09
N MET A 213 -3.19 -11.27 -1.90
CA MET A 213 -2.71 -12.59 -1.55
C MET A 213 -1.70 -12.52 -0.40
N ARG A 214 -0.75 -11.57 -0.45
CA ARG A 214 0.19 -11.29 0.65
C ARG A 214 -0.52 -10.93 1.94
N HIS A 215 -1.52 -10.04 1.89
CA HIS A 215 -2.34 -9.69 3.06
C HIS A 215 -3.07 -10.91 3.61
N LEU A 216 -3.62 -11.79 2.76
CA LEU A 216 -4.29 -13.01 3.20
C LEU A 216 -3.32 -13.96 3.92
N PHE A 217 -2.10 -14.12 3.41
CA PHE A 217 -1.07 -14.90 4.08
C PHE A 217 -0.67 -14.29 5.43
N LEU A 218 -0.59 -12.96 5.54
CA LEU A 218 -0.30 -12.29 6.80
C LEU A 218 -1.44 -12.44 7.82
N ILE A 219 -2.70 -12.36 7.38
CA ILE A 219 -3.89 -12.64 8.19
C ILE A 219 -3.87 -14.10 8.69
N LEU A 220 -3.45 -15.03 7.83
CA LEU A 220 -3.34 -16.43 8.21
C LEU A 220 -2.20 -16.65 9.21
N ALA A 221 -1.03 -16.09 8.96
CA ALA A 221 0.19 -16.33 9.74
C ALA A 221 0.23 -15.61 11.09
N SER A 222 -0.40 -14.43 11.21
CA SER A 222 -0.26 -13.59 12.40
C SER A 222 -1.61 -12.99 12.86
N PRO A 223 -2.14 -13.41 14.02
CA PRO A 223 -3.31 -12.77 14.63
C PRO A 223 -3.11 -11.27 14.89
N ARG A 224 -1.92 -10.88 15.35
CA ARG A 224 -1.55 -9.46 15.57
C ARG A 224 -1.60 -8.60 14.31
N TYR A 225 -1.45 -9.20 13.14
CA TYR A 225 -1.63 -8.47 11.89
C TYR A 225 -3.11 -8.13 11.67
N VAL A 226 -4.01 -9.05 12.01
CA VAL A 226 -5.47 -8.82 11.96
C VAL A 226 -5.84 -7.68 12.89
N ASP A 227 -5.37 -7.71 14.14
CA ASP A 227 -5.67 -6.66 15.13
C ASP A 227 -5.25 -5.27 14.63
N ARG A 228 -4.02 -5.15 14.10
CA ARG A 228 -3.54 -3.88 13.52
C ARG A 228 -4.36 -3.41 12.32
N VAL A 229 -4.76 -4.33 11.45
CA VAL A 229 -5.61 -4.00 10.29
C VAL A 229 -7.00 -3.56 10.77
N THR A 230 -7.56 -4.20 11.78
CA THR A 230 -8.86 -3.81 12.35
C THR A 230 -8.80 -2.44 13.02
N ASP A 231 -7.72 -2.13 13.75
CA ASP A 231 -7.53 -0.81 14.37
C ASP A 231 -7.39 0.29 13.31
N MET A 232 -6.60 0.04 12.25
CA MET A 232 -6.45 0.97 11.14
C MET A 232 -7.78 1.22 10.41
N LEU A 233 -8.58 0.18 10.17
CA LEU A 233 -9.90 0.33 9.56
C LEU A 233 -10.86 1.14 10.45
N HIS A 234 -10.86 0.89 11.77
CA HIS A 234 -11.63 1.69 12.72
C HIS A 234 -11.19 3.16 12.73
N GLN A 235 -9.88 3.42 12.67
CA GLN A 235 -9.37 4.78 12.59
C GLN A 235 -9.84 5.50 11.30
N HIS A 236 -9.75 4.84 10.15
CA HIS A 236 -10.23 5.40 8.89
C HIS A 236 -11.74 5.66 8.90
N LEU A 237 -12.53 4.77 9.50
CA LEU A 237 -13.96 4.96 9.65
C LEU A 237 -14.28 6.19 10.52
N ARG A 238 -13.62 6.33 11.68
CA ARG A 238 -13.75 7.53 12.53
C ARG A 238 -13.36 8.82 11.81
N GLN A 239 -12.30 8.78 11.01
CA GLN A 239 -11.87 9.93 10.20
C GLN A 239 -12.92 10.30 9.15
N ALA A 240 -13.51 9.32 8.46
CA ALA A 240 -14.56 9.53 7.48
C ALA A 240 -15.81 10.17 8.11
N GLU A 241 -16.28 9.64 9.24
CA GLU A 241 -17.41 10.19 9.99
C GLU A 241 -17.15 11.63 10.46
N LEU A 242 -15.93 11.93 10.90
CA LEU A 242 -15.55 13.28 11.29
C LEU A 242 -15.57 14.25 10.11
N LEU A 243 -15.04 13.83 8.95
CA LEU A 243 -15.04 14.64 7.74
C LEU A 243 -16.46 14.89 7.22
N GLU A 244 -17.34 13.89 7.31
CA GLU A 244 -18.75 14.03 6.96
C GLU A 244 -19.43 15.10 7.82
N LYS A 245 -19.33 15.01 9.15
CA LYS A 245 -19.86 16.02 10.09
C LYS A 245 -19.28 17.42 9.84
N LYS A 246 -17.98 17.51 9.55
CA LYS A 246 -17.35 18.78 9.19
C LYS A 246 -17.93 19.34 7.90
N SER A 247 -18.15 18.50 6.89
CA SER A 247 -18.72 18.92 5.61
C SER A 247 -20.12 19.52 5.79
N GLU A 248 -20.96 18.90 6.63
CA GLU A 248 -22.29 19.40 6.97
C GLU A 248 -22.21 20.78 7.65
N ALA A 249 -21.35 20.91 8.66
CA ALA A 249 -21.12 22.17 9.37
C ALA A 249 -20.61 23.29 8.43
N TRP A 250 -19.74 22.96 7.47
CA TRP A 250 -19.28 23.91 6.45
C TRP A 250 -20.40 24.36 5.52
N VAL A 251 -21.27 23.44 5.11
CA VAL A 251 -22.43 23.78 4.28
C VAL A 251 -23.37 24.70 5.03
N GLU A 252 -23.64 24.46 6.32
CA GLU A 252 -24.46 25.33 7.16
C GLU A 252 -23.84 26.72 7.33
N ARG A 253 -22.55 26.80 7.67
CA ARG A 253 -21.81 28.08 7.71
C ARG A 253 -21.87 28.82 6.37
N GLY A 254 -21.78 28.09 5.27
CA GLY A 254 -21.92 28.67 3.93
C GLY A 254 -23.31 29.25 3.69
N ARG A 255 -24.38 28.57 4.16
CA ARG A 255 -25.75 29.09 4.06
C ARG A 255 -25.94 30.34 4.92
N THR A 256 -25.45 30.35 6.16
CA THR A 256 -25.59 31.52 7.05
C THR A 256 -24.82 32.72 6.51
N ALA A 257 -23.56 32.53 6.09
CA ALA A 257 -22.75 33.59 5.48
C ALA A 257 -23.39 34.14 4.20
N ARG A 258 -24.05 33.28 3.40
CA ARG A 258 -24.80 33.72 2.21
C ARG A 258 -26.03 34.55 2.60
N ALA A 259 -26.82 34.11 3.57
CA ALA A 259 -27.99 34.85 4.04
C ALA A 259 -27.61 36.22 4.64
N GLU A 260 -26.51 36.27 5.39
CA GLU A 260 -25.95 37.53 5.90
C GLU A 260 -25.57 38.46 4.75
N ARG A 261 -24.85 37.95 3.75
CA ARG A 261 -24.47 38.71 2.55
C ARG A 261 -25.70 39.27 1.82
N GLU A 262 -26.71 38.45 1.58
CA GLU A 262 -27.98 38.87 0.94
C GLU A 262 -28.70 39.96 1.74
N SER A 263 -28.63 39.92 3.08
CA SER A 263 -29.22 40.95 3.95
C SER A 263 -28.43 42.27 3.97
N LEU A 264 -27.12 42.20 3.75
CA LEU A 264 -26.21 43.35 3.77
C LEU A 264 -26.12 44.05 2.43
N GLU A 265 -26.26 43.33 1.32
CA GLU A 265 -26.24 43.85 -0.05
C GLU A 265 -27.13 45.09 -0.27
N PRO A 266 -28.42 45.10 0.11
CA PRO A 266 -29.25 46.30 -0.07
C PRO A 266 -28.80 47.48 0.80
N LYS A 267 -28.26 47.22 2.00
CA LYS A 267 -27.74 48.28 2.88
C LYS A 267 -26.48 48.92 2.30
N VAL A 268 -25.62 48.11 1.68
CA VAL A 268 -24.43 48.59 0.98
C VAL A 268 -24.83 49.46 -0.22
N LEU A 269 -25.78 49.01 -1.05
CA LEU A 269 -26.28 49.79 -2.19
C LEU A 269 -26.87 51.13 -1.76
N LEU A 270 -27.73 51.13 -0.75
CA LEU A 270 -28.37 52.34 -0.21
C LEU A 270 -27.33 53.32 0.34
N THR A 271 -26.32 52.82 1.05
CA THR A 271 -25.22 53.65 1.57
C THR A 271 -24.40 54.24 0.43
N GLN A 272 -24.15 53.48 -0.64
CA GLN A 272 -23.48 53.97 -1.84
C GLN A 272 -24.27 55.08 -2.54
N GLU A 273 -25.60 54.93 -2.66
CA GLU A 273 -26.48 55.96 -3.23
C GLU A 273 -26.48 57.24 -2.41
N ARG A 274 -26.67 57.14 -1.08
CA ARG A 274 -26.61 58.30 -0.17
C ARG A 274 -25.26 58.99 -0.21
N SER A 275 -24.16 58.22 -0.25
CA SER A 275 -22.81 58.77 -0.38
C SER A 275 -22.64 59.54 -1.68
N ARG A 276 -23.17 59.05 -2.81
CA ARG A 276 -23.16 59.77 -4.10
C ARG A 276 -24.02 61.03 -4.07
N GLU A 277 -25.17 61.00 -3.39
CA GLU A 277 -26.01 62.18 -3.23
C GLU A 277 -25.30 63.26 -2.41
N LEU A 278 -24.75 62.90 -1.26
CA LEU A 278 -23.94 63.80 -0.42
C LEU A 278 -22.75 64.36 -1.21
N GLN A 279 -22.05 63.52 -1.98
CA GLN A 279 -20.97 63.99 -2.85
C GLN A 279 -21.45 65.08 -3.82
N ARG A 280 -22.58 64.87 -4.52
CA ARG A 280 -23.14 65.86 -5.45
C ARG A 280 -23.55 67.16 -4.73
N GLN A 281 -24.14 67.06 -3.54
CA GLN A 281 -24.52 68.23 -2.74
C GLN A 281 -23.28 69.05 -2.34
N ILE A 282 -22.22 68.39 -1.87
CA ILE A 282 -20.97 69.05 -1.48
C ILE A 282 -20.27 69.66 -2.70
N GLU A 283 -20.21 68.95 -3.83
CA GLU A 283 -19.66 69.48 -5.08
C GLU A 283 -20.41 70.73 -5.56
N GLY A 284 -21.74 70.72 -5.46
CA GLY A 284 -22.60 71.87 -5.78
C GLY A 284 -22.36 73.06 -4.85
N ASP A 285 -22.27 72.81 -3.55
CA ASP A 285 -22.01 73.86 -2.55
C ASP A 285 -20.60 74.45 -2.69
N LEU A 286 -19.58 73.63 -2.96
CA LEU A 286 -18.23 74.10 -3.26
C LEU A 286 -18.19 74.91 -4.55
N SER A 287 -18.85 74.45 -5.62
CA SER A 287 -18.90 75.18 -6.88
C SER A 287 -19.51 76.58 -6.71
N ARG A 288 -20.58 76.70 -5.92
CA ARG A 288 -21.20 78.00 -5.57
C ARG A 288 -20.25 78.91 -4.79
N ARG A 289 -19.50 78.37 -3.83
CA ARG A 289 -18.54 79.13 -3.01
C ARG A 289 -17.29 79.57 -3.81
N TYR A 290 -16.92 78.84 -4.85
CA TYR A 290 -15.75 79.11 -5.69
C TYR A 290 -16.15 79.50 -7.13
N SER A 291 -16.98 80.55 -7.25
CA SER A 291 -17.22 81.26 -8.50
C SER A 291 -17.77 80.40 -9.66
N ASN A 292 -18.63 79.42 -9.37
CA ASN A 292 -19.24 78.50 -10.33
C ASN A 292 -18.24 77.66 -11.15
N ARG A 293 -17.04 77.40 -10.62
CA ARG A 293 -16.10 76.48 -11.26
C ARG A 293 -16.54 75.03 -10.99
N PRO A 294 -16.47 74.11 -11.98
CA PRO A 294 -16.81 72.71 -11.74
C PRO A 294 -15.77 72.06 -10.81
N VAL A 295 -16.24 71.46 -9.72
CA VAL A 295 -15.43 70.73 -8.72
C VAL A 295 -15.89 69.27 -8.68
N LYS A 296 -14.95 68.32 -8.68
CA LYS A 296 -15.20 66.88 -8.52
C LYS A 296 -14.43 66.35 -7.33
N LEU A 297 -15.10 65.70 -6.39
CA LEU A 297 -14.47 65.03 -5.26
C LEU A 297 -14.07 63.61 -5.69
N MET A 298 -12.82 63.26 -5.44
CA MET A 298 -12.29 61.91 -5.68
C MET A 298 -11.72 61.41 -4.35
N GLY A 299 -12.15 60.23 -3.91
CA GLY A 299 -11.56 59.58 -2.75
C GLY A 299 -10.15 59.08 -3.08
N THR A 300 -9.18 59.31 -2.18
CA THR A 300 -7.89 58.64 -2.21
C THR A 300 -8.04 57.35 -1.41
N GLY A 301 -8.04 56.19 -2.08
CA GLY A 301 -8.09 54.90 -1.39
C GLY A 301 -6.80 54.69 -0.58
N LEU A 302 -6.95 54.42 0.70
CA LEU A 302 -5.95 53.82 1.59
C LEU A 302 -6.48 52.44 2.00
#